data_AF-A0A6G0Q447-F1
#
_entry.id   AF-A0A6G0Q447-F1
#
_cell.length_a   1.000
_cell.length_b   1.000
_cell.length_c   1.000
_cell.angle_alpha   90.00
_cell.angle_beta   90.00
_cell.angle_gamma   90.00
#
_symmetry.space_group_name_H-M   'P 1'
#
loop_
_entity.id
_entity.type
_entity.pdbx_description
1 polymer ?
#
loop_
_entity_poly.entity_id
_entity_poly.type
_entity_poly.pdbx_seq_one_letter_code
_entity_poly.pdbx_strand_id
1 'polypeptide(L)'
;MDLRDEIVSAYADDAVYAGIVAYLRAPSDETLGALSRNTRNQIDRYHLDGDLLCYNIDKFDAPRVVVPNDDDLRARIIHEFHDSPMGAHLGREKTFAAVSRDFFWPHMYKWVR
;
A
#
# COMPACT_ATOMS: atom_id res chain seq x y z
N MET A 1 15.66 0.25 10.47
CA MET A 1 14.39 0.99 10.40
C MET A 1 13.29 -0.05 10.36
N ASP A 2 12.20 0.17 11.11
CA ASP A 2 11.05 -0.73 11.04
C ASP A 2 10.35 -0.58 9.68
N LEU A 3 9.83 -1.66 9.10
CA LEU A 3 9.20 -1.63 7.77
C LEU A 3 8.05 -0.61 7.72
N ARG A 4 7.31 -0.45 8.82
CA ARG A 4 6.24 0.56 8.93
C ARG A 4 6.78 1.97 8.75
N ASP A 5 7.85 2.30 9.47
CA ASP A 5 8.45 3.64 9.50
C ASP A 5 9.00 4.03 8.12
N GLU A 6 9.55 3.04 7.41
CA GLU A 6 10.05 3.19 6.05
C GLU A 6 8.93 3.43 5.03
N ILE A 7 7.83 2.67 5.10
CA ILE A 7 6.63 2.91 4.27
C ILE A 7 6.06 4.31 4.52
N VAL A 8 5.96 4.71 5.79
CA VAL A 8 5.44 6.03 6.17
C VAL A 8 6.34 7.14 5.63
N SER A 9 7.66 7.00 5.77
CA SER A 9 8.61 7.97 5.24
C SER A 9 8.54 8.06 3.72
N ALA A 10 8.36 6.93 3.02
CA ALA A 10 8.30 6.87 1.58
C ALA A 10 7.02 7.50 0.98
N TYR A 11 5.96 7.70 1.77
CA TYR A 11 4.80 8.47 1.29
C TYR A 11 5.14 9.90 0.91
N ALA A 12 6.17 10.50 1.52
CA ALA A 12 6.59 11.87 1.20
C ALA A 12 7.16 12.00 -0.23
N ASP A 13 7.70 10.91 -0.79
CA ASP A 13 8.27 10.88 -2.15
C ASP A 13 7.21 10.55 -3.22
N ASP A 14 6.06 9.97 -2.82
CA ASP A 14 4.95 9.65 -3.72
C ASP A 14 3.88 10.74 -3.67
N ALA A 15 3.90 11.66 -4.65
CA ALA A 15 2.96 12.78 -4.72
C ALA A 15 1.47 12.37 -4.65
N VAL A 16 1.11 11.18 -5.12
CA VAL A 16 -0.27 10.68 -5.06
C VAL A 16 -0.62 10.31 -3.63
N TYR A 17 0.21 9.48 -2.98
CA TYR A 17 -0.07 9.03 -1.61
C TYR A 17 0.16 10.13 -0.58
N ALA A 18 1.14 11.02 -0.78
CA ALA A 18 1.31 12.24 0.01
C ALA A 18 0.03 13.08 0.03
N GLY A 19 -0.59 13.30 -1.13
CA GLY A 19 -1.85 14.03 -1.24
C GLY A 19 -2.99 13.35 -0.48
N ILE A 20 -3.13 12.03 -0.63
CA ILE A 20 -4.17 11.25 0.06
C ILE A 20 -3.97 11.31 1.58
N VAL A 21 -2.74 11.13 2.06
CA VAL A 21 -2.40 11.21 3.49
C VAL A 21 -2.70 12.62 4.02
N ALA A 22 -2.36 13.68 3.29
CA ALA A 22 -2.67 15.04 3.68
C ALA A 22 -4.18 15.29 3.80
N TYR A 23 -4.97 14.82 2.83
CA TYR A 23 -6.44 14.89 2.89
C TYR A 23 -7.01 14.12 4.08
N LEU A 24 -6.55 12.90 4.33
CA LEU A 24 -7.07 12.08 5.44
C LEU A 24 -6.68 12.63 6.82
N ARG A 25 -5.53 13.30 6.93
CA ARG A 25 -5.12 13.99 8.17
C ARG A 25 -5.91 15.27 8.43
N ALA A 26 -6.24 16.01 7.38
CA ALA A 26 -6.95 17.28 7.46
C ALA A 26 -7.93 17.44 6.28
N PRO A 27 -9.13 16.80 6.35
CA PRO A 27 -10.07 16.81 5.25
C PRO A 27 -10.68 18.20 5.06
N SER A 28 -10.46 18.80 3.90
CA SER A 28 -11.00 20.09 3.50
C SER A 28 -11.24 20.13 1.98
N ASP A 29 -12.00 21.12 1.49
CA ASP A 29 -12.20 21.30 0.05
C ASP A 29 -10.88 21.58 -0.69
N GLU A 30 -9.94 22.26 -0.02
CA GLU A 30 -8.60 22.53 -0.54
C GLU A 30 -7.77 21.24 -0.68
N THR A 31 -7.70 20.42 0.39
CA THR A 31 -6.94 19.16 0.35
C THR A 31 -7.59 18.15 -0.60
N LEU A 32 -8.93 18.15 -0.70
CA LEU A 32 -9.66 17.35 -1.68
C LEU A 32 -9.43 17.84 -3.12
N GLY A 33 -9.37 19.15 -3.34
CA GLY A 33 -9.12 19.80 -4.62
C GLY A 33 -7.71 19.52 -5.16
N ALA A 34 -6.73 19.38 -4.27
CA ALA A 34 -5.34 19.00 -4.60
C ALA A 34 -5.22 17.57 -5.13
N LEU A 35 -6.16 16.68 -4.79
CA LEU A 35 -6.17 15.31 -5.30
C LEU A 35 -6.57 15.26 -6.78
N SER A 36 -6.04 14.28 -7.51
CA SER A 36 -6.50 13.98 -8.88
C SER A 36 -7.97 13.55 -8.88
N ARG A 37 -8.68 13.75 -10.00
CA ARG A 37 -10.08 13.32 -10.16
C ARG A 37 -10.27 11.82 -9.87
N ASN A 38 -9.32 10.99 -10.31
CA ASN A 38 -9.38 9.54 -10.09
C ASN A 38 -9.22 9.20 -8.61
N THR A 39 -8.31 9.88 -7.91
CA THR A 39 -8.09 9.70 -6.48
C THR A 39 -9.33 10.11 -5.68
N ARG A 40 -9.94 11.27 -5.98
CA ARG A 40 -11.18 11.71 -5.32
C ARG A 40 -12.32 10.71 -5.47
N ASN A 41 -12.51 10.14 -6.65
CA ASN A 41 -13.56 9.14 -6.90
C ASN A 41 -13.37 7.85 -6.08
N GLN A 42 -12.15 7.58 -5.61
CA GLN A 42 -11.81 6.38 -4.85
C GLN A 42 -11.44 6.70 -3.39
N ILE A 43 -11.62 7.94 -2.93
CA ILE A 43 -11.10 8.38 -1.63
C ILE A 43 -11.74 7.63 -0.45
N ASP A 44 -13.00 7.21 -0.60
CA ASP A 44 -13.73 6.37 0.38
C ASP A 44 -13.08 4.99 0.61
N ARG A 45 -12.25 4.53 -0.34
CA ARG A 45 -11.49 3.28 -0.19
C ARG A 45 -10.21 3.45 0.60
N TYR A 46 -9.78 4.69 0.86
CA TYR A 46 -8.57 4.98 1.60
C TYR A 46 -8.90 5.44 3.03
N HIS A 47 -8.11 4.98 3.99
CA HIS A 47 -8.20 5.42 5.37
C HIS A 47 -6.81 5.32 6.03
N LEU A 48 -6.65 5.98 7.18
CA LEU A 48 -5.41 5.92 7.96
C LEU A 48 -5.56 4.95 9.13
N ASP A 49 -4.59 4.06 9.29
CA ASP A 49 -4.34 3.30 10.52
C ASP A 49 -3.08 3.85 11.21
N GLY A 50 -3.29 4.79 12.13
CA GLY A 50 -2.21 5.65 12.63
C GLY A 50 -1.61 6.46 11.48
N ASP A 51 -0.32 6.24 11.18
CA ASP A 51 0.39 6.88 10.06
C ASP A 51 0.38 6.07 8.76
N LEU A 52 -0.10 4.82 8.79
CA LEU A 52 -0.16 3.97 7.59
C LEU A 52 -1.39 4.30 6.77
N LEU A 53 -1.19 4.43 5.45
CA LEU A 53 -2.28 4.51 4.50
C LEU A 53 -2.77 3.10 4.17
N CYS A 54 -4.07 2.88 4.33
CA CYS A 54 -4.71 1.61 4.06
C CYS A 54 -5.74 1.74 2.94
N TYR A 55 -5.91 0.68 2.15
CA TYR A 55 -6.83 0.60 1.03
C TYR A 55 -7.76 -0.62 1.14
N ASN A 56 -9.07 -0.39 1.00
CA ASN A 56 -10.06 -1.46 0.89
C ASN A 56 -10.46 -1.65 -0.58
N ILE A 57 -10.29 -2.87 -1.10
CA ILE A 57 -10.77 -3.20 -2.45
C ILE A 57 -12.30 -3.13 -2.51
N ASP A 58 -12.93 -3.69 -1.47
CA ASP A 58 -14.38 -3.71 -1.28
C ASP A 58 -14.71 -3.45 0.20
N LYS A 59 -15.97 -3.09 0.49
CA LYS A 59 -16.45 -2.80 1.86
C LYS A 59 -16.29 -3.98 2.82
N PHE A 60 -16.22 -5.19 2.31
CA PHE A 60 -16.04 -6.41 3.10
C PHE A 60 -14.60 -6.94 3.08
N ASP A 61 -13.70 -6.33 2.31
CA ASP A 61 -12.30 -6.74 2.23
C ASP A 61 -11.49 -6.16 3.40
N ALA A 62 -10.54 -6.95 3.91
CA ALA A 62 -9.62 -6.47 4.93
C ALA A 62 -8.78 -5.30 4.37
N PRO A 63 -8.51 -4.26 5.17
CA PRO A 63 -7.69 -3.14 4.73
C PRO A 63 -6.27 -3.60 4.45
N ARG A 64 -5.72 -3.15 3.32
CA ARG A 64 -4.35 -3.49 2.87
C ARG A 64 -3.46 -2.28 3.00
N VAL A 65 -2.26 -2.46 3.51
CA VAL A 65 -1.29 -1.36 3.64
C VAL A 65 -0.82 -0.92 2.25
N VAL A 66 -0.98 0.35 1.96
CA VAL A 66 -0.55 0.94 0.70
C VAL A 66 0.96 1.12 0.72
N VAL A 67 1.64 0.54 -0.26
CA VAL A 67 3.08 0.69 -0.46
C VAL A 67 3.33 1.72 -1.57
N PRO A 68 4.10 2.79 -1.29
CA PRO A 68 4.38 3.84 -2.28
C PRO A 68 5.18 3.32 -3.47
N ASN A 69 5.35 4.16 -4.49
CA ASN A 69 6.13 3.83 -5.68
C ASN A 69 7.65 3.85 -5.45
N ASP A 70 8.12 2.97 -4.56
CA ASP A 70 9.52 2.72 -4.25
C ASP A 70 9.86 1.27 -4.61
N ASP A 71 10.74 1.09 -5.61
CA ASP A 71 11.11 -0.23 -6.13
C ASP A 71 11.91 -1.07 -5.12
N ASP A 72 12.77 -0.45 -4.31
CA ASP A 72 13.59 -1.15 -3.33
C ASP A 72 12.72 -1.65 -2.17
N LEU A 73 11.84 -0.78 -1.67
CA LEU A 73 10.86 -1.10 -0.64
C LEU A 73 9.93 -2.23 -1.09
N ARG A 74 9.38 -2.15 -2.31
CA ARG A 74 8.52 -3.21 -2.87
C ARG A 74 9.28 -4.51 -3.04
N ALA A 75 10.52 -4.48 -3.54
CA ALA A 75 11.35 -5.67 -3.70
C ALA A 75 11.65 -6.33 -2.35
N ARG A 76 11.96 -5.54 -1.33
CA ARG A 76 12.21 -6.02 0.04
C ARG A 76 10.97 -6.65 0.66
N ILE A 77 9.79 -6.04 0.52
CA ILE A 77 8.52 -6.62 0.99
C ILE A 77 8.27 -7.97 0.31
N ILE A 78 8.47 -8.06 -1.01
CA ILE A 78 8.33 -9.33 -1.73
C ILE A 78 9.34 -10.37 -1.23
N HIS A 79 10.58 -9.97 -0.99
CA HIS A 79 11.66 -10.86 -0.55
C HIS A 79 11.44 -11.38 0.89
N GLU A 80 11.02 -10.54 1.82
CA GLU A 80 10.75 -10.95 3.22
C GLU A 80 9.63 -12.01 3.30
N PHE A 81 8.64 -11.91 2.41
CA PHE A 81 7.56 -12.90 2.28
C PHE A 81 7.95 -14.12 1.41
N HIS A 82 9.13 -14.10 0.78
CA HIS A 82 9.69 -15.22 0.04
C HIS A 82 10.53 -16.13 0.94
N ASP A 83 11.27 -15.58 1.92
CA ASP A 83 12.24 -16.33 2.75
C ASP A 83 11.68 -16.90 4.06
N SER A 84 10.37 -16.82 4.29
CA SER A 84 9.75 -17.47 5.46
C SER A 84 9.87 -19.00 5.39
N PRO A 85 10.49 -19.68 6.38
CA PRO A 85 10.83 -21.11 6.32
C PRO A 85 9.64 -22.05 6.60
N MET A 86 8.42 -21.66 6.22
CA MET A 86 7.24 -22.50 6.37
C MET A 86 6.91 -23.25 5.08
N GLY A 87 7.59 -24.39 4.93
CA GLY A 87 7.10 -25.52 4.15
C GLY A 87 7.72 -25.64 2.77
N ALA A 88 8.67 -26.56 2.66
CA ALA A 88 9.00 -27.22 1.41
C ALA A 88 7.72 -27.54 0.60
N HIS A 89 7.72 -27.20 -0.68
CA HIS A 89 6.79 -27.62 -1.77
C HIS A 89 5.65 -26.72 -2.25
N LEU A 90 5.47 -25.47 -1.80
CA LEU A 90 4.45 -24.59 -2.40
C LEU A 90 5.00 -23.17 -2.65
N GLY A 91 5.75 -23.04 -3.73
CA GLY A 91 6.44 -21.81 -4.15
C GLY A 91 5.52 -20.67 -4.63
N ARG A 92 6.14 -19.50 -4.86
CA ARG A 92 5.71 -18.26 -5.56
C ARG A 92 4.27 -17.76 -5.41
N GLU A 93 3.28 -18.60 -5.63
CA GLU A 93 1.84 -18.30 -5.53
C GLU A 93 1.41 -18.02 -4.08
N LYS A 94 2.02 -18.70 -3.09
CA LYS A 94 1.78 -18.40 -1.66
C LYS A 94 2.31 -17.03 -1.24
N THR A 95 3.46 -16.61 -1.78
CA THR A 95 4.06 -15.30 -1.50
C THR A 95 3.18 -14.19 -2.04
N PHE A 96 2.66 -14.31 -3.27
CA PHE A 96 1.72 -13.32 -3.81
C PHE A 96 0.40 -13.28 -3.03
N ALA A 97 -0.18 -14.44 -2.68
CA ALA A 97 -1.42 -14.48 -1.91
C ALA A 97 -1.26 -13.82 -0.52
N ALA A 98 -0.12 -14.02 0.15
CA ALA A 98 0.17 -13.38 1.43
C ALA A 98 0.42 -11.86 1.27
N VAL A 99 1.32 -11.48 0.36
CA VAL A 99 1.65 -10.06 0.12
C VAL A 99 0.43 -9.29 -0.37
N SER A 100 -0.36 -9.84 -1.27
CA SER A 100 -1.58 -9.17 -1.76
C SER A 100 -2.71 -9.16 -0.73
N ARG A 101 -2.71 -10.04 0.27
CA ARG A 101 -3.68 -9.97 1.39
C ARG A 101 -3.38 -8.80 2.32
N ASP A 102 -2.10 -8.54 2.59
CA ASP A 102 -1.68 -7.60 3.63
C ASP A 102 -1.24 -6.23 3.05
N PHE A 103 -0.80 -6.19 1.79
CA PHE A 103 -0.31 -4.98 1.10
C PHE A 103 -1.03 -4.70 -0.22
N PHE A 104 -0.99 -3.45 -0.63
CA PHE A 104 -1.54 -2.96 -1.88
C PHE A 104 -0.59 -1.99 -2.58
N TRP A 105 -0.38 -2.19 -3.88
CA TRP A 105 0.09 -1.16 -4.80
C TRP A 105 -0.46 -1.41 -6.20
N PRO A 106 -0.59 -0.39 -7.06
CA PRO A 106 -1.07 -0.59 -8.43
C PRO A 106 -0.20 -1.60 -9.18
N HIS A 107 -0.85 -2.51 -9.91
CA HIS A 107 -0.20 -3.49 -10.78
C HIS A 107 0.74 -4.50 -10.07
N MET A 108 0.42 -4.94 -8.84
CA MET A 108 1.19 -5.98 -8.12
C MET A 108 1.50 -7.22 -8.98
N TYR A 109 0.59 -7.60 -9.88
CA TYR A 109 0.74 -8.76 -10.78
C TYR A 109 1.97 -8.67 -11.72
N LYS A 110 2.53 -7.48 -11.96
CA LYS A 110 3.74 -7.31 -12.78
C LYS A 110 5.02 -7.74 -12.07
N TRP A 111 4.98 -7.88 -10.76
CA TRP A 111 6.14 -8.17 -9.90
C TRP A 111 6.29 -9.65 -9.57
N VAL A 112 5.34 -10.48 -10.01
CA VAL A 112 5.41 -11.94 -9.93
C VAL A 112 5.88 -12.46 -11.28
N ARG A 113 7.16 -12.80 -11.41
CA ARG A 113 7.71 -13.46 -12.60
C ARG A 113 8.06 -14.91 -12.36
#